data_AF-A0A0Q9Y777-F1
#
_entry.id   AF-A0A0Q9Y777-F1
#
_cell.length_a   1.000
_cell.length_b   1.000
_cell.length_c   1.000
_cell.angle_alpha   90.00
_cell.angle_beta   90.00
_cell.angle_gamma   90.00
#
_symmetry.space_group_name_H-M   'P 1'
#
loop_
_entity.id
_entity.type
_entity.pdbx_description
1 polymer ?
#
loop_
_entity_poly.entity_id
_entity_poly.type
_entity_poly.pdbx_seq_one_letter_code
_entity_poly.pdbx_strand_id
1 'polypeptide(L)'
;MPKYWSYVAPTGMARLAVSLIPSEFLPVAEDGTYSGENLQMVKAISAWKGNNRNIVNEANEINNDLEKTTDMVIPSELPVLIFTTKEKNVNKDGKSNITFYQTQLDRISSHKLITLEGHHYLHWTRYKEMSEYVTEFIENYLKDL
;
A
#
# COMPACT_ATOMS: atom_id res chain seq x y z
N MET A 1 -8.75 12.74 -8.13
CA MET A 1 -10.04 12.62 -7.41
C MET A 1 -10.89 13.89 -7.61
N PRO A 2 -12.15 13.82 -8.06
CA PRO A 2 -12.94 15.04 -8.30
C PRO A 2 -13.00 16.00 -7.10
N LYS A 3 -12.75 17.30 -7.31
CA LYS A 3 -12.68 18.29 -6.20
C LYS A 3 -13.95 18.35 -5.35
N TYR A 4 -15.11 18.05 -5.94
CA TYR A 4 -16.38 18.06 -5.23
C TYR A 4 -16.47 17.03 -4.09
N TRP A 5 -15.63 15.98 -4.10
CA TRP A 5 -15.55 15.01 -2.99
C TRP A 5 -15.19 15.68 -1.66
N SER A 6 -14.49 16.82 -1.68
CA SER A 6 -14.15 17.57 -0.47
C SER A 6 -15.37 18.10 0.28
N TYR A 7 -16.51 18.25 -0.41
CA TYR A 7 -17.78 18.67 0.18
C TYR A 7 -18.61 17.49 0.70
N VAL A 8 -18.22 16.24 0.41
CA VAL A 8 -18.96 15.05 0.87
C VAL A 8 -18.76 14.83 2.37
N ALA A 9 -17.55 15.06 2.89
CA ALA A 9 -17.25 14.93 4.31
C ALA A 9 -18.15 15.81 5.23
N PRO A 10 -18.30 17.14 5.01
CA PRO A 10 -19.14 17.98 5.87
C PRO A 10 -20.65 17.66 5.80
N THR A 11 -21.15 17.12 4.68
CA THR A 11 -22.57 16.75 4.52
C THR A 11 -22.99 15.52 5.35
N GLY A 12 -22.03 14.74 5.86
CA GLY A 12 -22.29 13.50 6.58
C GLY A 12 -22.51 12.28 5.68
N MET A 13 -22.51 12.43 4.37
CA MET A 13 -22.54 11.31 3.42
C MET A 13 -21.35 10.35 3.61
N ALA A 14 -20.17 10.88 3.96
CA ALA A 14 -19.01 10.06 4.33
C ALA A 14 -19.31 9.16 5.55
N ARG A 15 -20.00 9.70 6.57
CA ARG A 15 -20.42 8.92 7.76
C ARG A 15 -21.43 7.83 7.40
N LEU A 16 -22.36 8.14 6.50
CA LEU A 16 -23.34 7.18 6.00
C LEU A 16 -22.64 6.03 5.25
N ALA A 17 -21.70 6.34 4.35
CA ALA A 17 -20.94 5.32 3.63
C ALA A 17 -20.19 4.38 4.59
N VAL A 18 -19.43 4.93 5.54
CA VAL A 18 -18.69 4.12 6.54
C VAL A 18 -19.62 3.27 7.42
N SER A 19 -20.88 3.69 7.61
CA SER A 19 -21.86 2.90 8.35
C SER A 19 -22.46 1.75 7.54
N LEU A 20 -22.66 1.95 6.23
CA LEU A 20 -23.27 0.98 5.32
C LEU A 20 -22.26 -0.08 4.83
N ILE A 21 -21.02 0.33 4.59
CA ILE A 21 -19.96 -0.53 4.04
C ILE A 21 -18.68 -0.46 4.89
N PRO A 22 -18.75 -0.80 6.20
CA PRO A 22 -17.61 -0.66 7.11
C PRO A 22 -16.39 -1.50 6.70
N SER A 23 -16.60 -2.64 6.01
CA SER A 23 -15.53 -3.50 5.51
C SER A 23 -14.58 -2.81 4.52
N GLU A 24 -15.04 -1.78 3.81
CA GLU A 24 -14.21 -1.01 2.87
C GLU A 24 -13.27 -0.02 3.57
N PHE A 25 -13.47 0.23 4.88
CA PHE A 25 -12.71 1.21 5.66
C PHE A 25 -11.94 0.60 6.81
N LEU A 26 -12.31 -0.61 7.23
CA LEU A 26 -11.67 -1.32 8.33
C LEU A 26 -10.52 -2.20 7.83
N PRO A 27 -9.50 -2.44 8.67
CA PRO A 27 -8.42 -3.33 8.30
C PRO A 27 -8.91 -4.77 8.12
N VAL A 28 -8.39 -5.44 7.09
CA VAL A 28 -8.61 -6.88 6.85
C VAL A 28 -7.51 -7.66 7.55
N ALA A 29 -7.80 -8.16 8.75
CA ALA A 29 -6.85 -8.92 9.57
C ALA A 29 -7.53 -10.11 10.27
N GLU A 30 -6.74 -11.02 10.81
CA GLU A 30 -7.24 -12.14 11.62
C GLU A 30 -7.98 -11.64 12.86
N ASP A 31 -8.99 -12.39 13.30
CA ASP A 31 -9.77 -12.07 14.49
C ASP A 31 -8.85 -11.89 15.72
N GLY A 32 -9.08 -10.82 16.47
CA GLY A 32 -8.27 -10.48 17.64
C GLY A 32 -6.99 -9.69 17.34
N THR A 33 -6.64 -9.46 16.07
CA THR A 33 -5.48 -8.59 15.70
C THR A 33 -5.70 -7.14 16.17
N TYR A 34 -6.92 -6.64 16.05
CA TYR A 34 -7.32 -5.31 16.52
C TYR A 34 -8.36 -5.44 17.63
N SER A 35 -8.23 -4.62 18.68
CA SER A 35 -9.28 -4.51 19.70
C SER A 35 -10.55 -3.89 19.10
N GLY A 36 -11.71 -4.13 19.74
CA GLY A 36 -12.95 -3.48 19.36
C GLY A 36 -12.85 -1.94 19.41
N GLU A 37 -12.08 -1.41 20.36
CA GLU A 37 -11.78 0.03 20.46
C GLU A 37 -11.00 0.54 19.25
N ASN A 38 -9.96 -0.19 18.81
CA ASN A 38 -9.19 0.17 17.62
C ASN A 38 -10.09 0.24 16.38
N LEU A 39 -10.95 -0.75 16.19
CA LEU A 39 -11.86 -0.81 15.05
C LEU A 39 -12.88 0.33 15.08
N GLN A 40 -13.42 0.66 16.26
CA GLN A 40 -14.33 1.82 16.41
C GLN A 40 -13.60 3.14 16.14
N MET A 41 -12.35 3.28 16.57
CA MET A 41 -11.54 4.45 16.30
C MET A 41 -11.29 4.64 14.80
N VAL A 42 -10.87 3.59 14.09
CA VAL A 42 -10.69 3.63 12.63
C VAL A 42 -11.98 4.02 11.94
N LYS A 43 -13.11 3.42 12.34
CA LYS A 43 -14.43 3.77 11.80
C LYS A 43 -14.76 5.25 12.00
N ALA A 44 -14.53 5.78 13.20
CA ALA A 44 -14.79 7.18 13.51
C ALA A 44 -13.89 8.14 12.70
N ILE A 45 -12.60 7.84 12.58
CA ILE A 45 -11.64 8.63 11.80
C ILE A 45 -12.05 8.62 10.32
N SER A 46 -12.31 7.44 9.75
CA SER A 46 -12.76 7.31 8.35
C SER A 46 -14.06 8.07 8.10
N ALA A 47 -15.01 7.99 9.03
CA ALA A 47 -16.30 8.68 8.91
C ALA A 47 -16.18 10.21 9.01
N TRP A 48 -15.26 10.71 9.84
CA TRP A 48 -15.10 12.14 10.08
C TRP A 48 -14.16 12.80 9.06
N LYS A 49 -13.01 12.17 8.84
CA LYS A 49 -11.87 12.74 8.10
C LYS A 49 -11.73 12.15 6.71
N GLY A 50 -12.40 11.03 6.41
CA GLY A 50 -12.45 10.48 5.06
C GLY A 50 -13.00 11.50 4.07
N ASN A 51 -12.28 11.70 2.96
CA ASN A 51 -12.62 12.67 1.91
C ASN A 51 -12.69 14.14 2.37
N ASN A 52 -11.98 14.51 3.43
CA ASN A 52 -11.81 15.94 3.74
C ASN A 52 -10.99 16.66 2.65
N ARG A 53 -11.04 18.00 2.63
CA ARG A 53 -10.36 18.81 1.61
C ARG A 53 -8.86 18.51 1.46
N ASN A 54 -8.15 18.26 2.56
CA ASN A 54 -6.72 17.98 2.51
C ASN A 54 -6.45 16.61 1.85
N ILE A 55 -7.22 15.58 2.21
CA ILE A 55 -7.12 14.24 1.59
C ILE A 55 -7.45 14.30 0.09
N VAL A 56 -8.50 15.04 -0.29
CA VAL A 56 -8.87 15.21 -1.70
C VAL A 56 -7.79 15.98 -2.47
N ASN A 57 -7.16 16.98 -1.85
CA ASN A 57 -6.06 17.72 -2.46
C ASN A 57 -4.83 16.82 -2.63
N GLU A 58 -4.43 16.06 -1.61
CA GLU A 58 -3.33 15.09 -1.67
C GLU A 58 -3.55 14.06 -2.79
N ALA A 59 -4.75 13.46 -2.87
CA ALA A 59 -5.11 12.53 -3.93
C ALA A 59 -5.10 13.17 -5.34
N ASN A 60 -5.20 14.49 -5.44
CA ASN A 60 -5.09 15.23 -6.70
C ASN A 60 -3.66 15.61 -7.06
N GLU A 61 -2.75 15.66 -6.08
CA GLU A 61 -1.33 15.95 -6.31
C GLU A 61 -0.53 14.72 -6.75
N ILE A 62 -1.07 13.50 -6.61
CA ILE A 62 -0.39 12.25 -7.00
C ILE A 62 0.25 12.34 -8.39
N ASN A 63 -0.49 12.81 -9.41
CA ASN A 63 0.07 12.89 -10.77
C ASN A 63 1.22 13.90 -10.88
N ASN A 64 1.11 15.04 -10.19
CA ASN A 64 2.15 16.08 -10.16
C ASN A 64 3.41 15.57 -9.46
N ASP A 65 3.25 14.81 -8.38
CA ASP A 65 4.38 14.23 -7.64
C ASP A 65 5.01 13.04 -8.38
N LEU A 66 4.22 12.27 -9.13
CA LEU A 66 4.73 11.23 -10.02
C LEU A 66 5.58 11.84 -11.16
N GLU A 67 5.15 12.95 -11.76
CA GLU A 67 5.93 13.64 -12.80
C GLU A 67 7.30 14.07 -12.27
N LYS A 68 7.37 14.61 -11.06
CA LYS A 68 8.63 15.03 -10.42
C LYS A 68 9.54 13.87 -10.02
N THR A 69 9.00 12.66 -9.89
CA THR A 69 9.74 11.46 -9.44
C THR A 69 9.97 10.44 -10.54
N THR A 70 9.56 10.72 -11.79
CA THR A 70 9.63 9.77 -12.92
C THR A 70 11.05 9.30 -13.21
N ASP A 71 12.06 10.17 -13.05
CA ASP A 71 13.47 9.86 -13.31
C ASP A 71 14.25 9.45 -12.04
N MET A 72 13.58 9.37 -10.88
CA MET A 72 14.24 8.93 -9.65
C MET A 72 14.55 7.43 -9.71
N VAL A 73 15.72 7.07 -9.21
CA VAL A 73 16.20 5.69 -9.17
C VAL A 73 16.65 5.32 -7.76
N ILE A 74 16.50 4.04 -7.41
CA ILE A 74 17.07 3.52 -6.18
C ILE A 74 18.59 3.37 -6.39
N PRO A 75 19.44 3.83 -5.45
CA PRO A 75 20.90 3.64 -5.54
C PRO A 75 21.28 2.16 -5.67
N SER A 76 22.23 1.83 -6.55
CA SER A 76 22.62 0.44 -6.87
C SER A 76 23.12 -0.36 -5.67
N GLU A 77 23.75 0.32 -4.71
CA GLU A 77 24.33 -0.28 -3.51
C GLU A 77 23.34 -0.43 -2.36
N LEU A 78 22.12 0.11 -2.48
CA LEU A 78 21.10 -0.03 -1.44
C LEU A 78 20.47 -1.43 -1.58
N PRO A 79 20.46 -2.27 -0.53
CA PRO A 79 19.76 -3.54 -0.58
C PRO A 79 18.25 -3.33 -0.63
N VAL A 80 17.57 -3.98 -1.57
CA VAL A 80 16.12 -3.79 -1.77
C VAL A 80 15.35 -5.11 -1.69
N LEU A 81 14.41 -5.18 -0.75
CA LEU A 81 13.41 -6.24 -0.66
C LEU A 81 12.03 -5.66 -1.01
N ILE A 82 11.40 -6.18 -2.07
CA ILE A 82 10.04 -5.79 -2.48
C ILE A 82 9.10 -6.97 -2.25
N PHE A 83 7.95 -6.69 -1.62
CA PHE A 83 6.82 -7.60 -1.58
C PHE A 83 5.72 -7.09 -2.50
N THR A 84 5.15 -7.99 -3.30
CA THR A 84 4.00 -7.66 -4.15
C THR A 84 2.98 -8.78 -4.14
N THR A 85 1.71 -8.45 -4.40
CA THR A 85 0.67 -9.45 -4.55
C THR A 85 0.90 -10.24 -5.82
N LYS A 86 0.47 -11.50 -5.83
CA LYS A 86 0.44 -12.28 -7.04
C LYS A 86 -0.69 -11.79 -7.94
N GLU A 87 -0.39 -10.84 -8.80
CA GLU A 87 -1.37 -10.29 -9.74
C GLU A 87 -1.53 -11.19 -10.97
N LYS A 88 -2.78 -11.42 -11.38
CA LYS A 88 -3.12 -12.08 -12.65
C LYS A 88 -3.39 -11.08 -13.77
N ASN A 89 -3.46 -9.79 -13.45
CA ASN A 89 -3.86 -8.75 -14.37
C ASN A 89 -2.60 -8.13 -14.99
N VAL A 90 -2.44 -8.33 -16.29
CA VAL A 90 -1.48 -7.60 -17.12
C VAL A 90 -2.21 -6.47 -17.82
N ASN A 91 -1.54 -5.33 -18.01
CA ASN A 91 -2.07 -4.27 -18.85
C ASN A 91 -2.02 -4.70 -20.34
N LYS A 92 -2.51 -3.83 -21.24
CA LYS A 92 -2.56 -4.12 -22.69
C LYS A 92 -1.19 -4.37 -23.32
N ASP A 93 -0.13 -3.89 -22.68
CA ASP A 93 1.26 -4.05 -23.12
C ASP A 93 1.95 -5.24 -22.43
N GLY A 94 1.20 -6.09 -21.73
CA GLY A 94 1.72 -7.25 -21.01
C GLY A 94 2.45 -6.91 -19.70
N LYS A 95 2.45 -5.65 -19.26
CA LYS A 95 3.12 -5.22 -18.03
C LYS A 95 2.22 -5.46 -16.82
N SER A 96 2.81 -5.99 -15.76
CA SER A 96 2.24 -6.10 -14.41
C SER A 96 3.11 -5.35 -13.40
N ASN A 97 2.62 -5.21 -12.17
CA ASN A 97 3.41 -4.72 -11.05
C ASN A 97 4.70 -5.54 -10.86
N ILE A 98 4.64 -6.86 -11.07
CA ILE A 98 5.81 -7.75 -11.02
C ILE A 98 6.87 -7.32 -12.05
N THR A 99 6.47 -7.14 -13.32
CA THR A 99 7.42 -6.71 -14.37
C THR A 99 7.97 -5.32 -14.12
N PHE A 100 7.16 -4.42 -13.55
CA PHE A 100 7.61 -3.09 -13.17
C PHE A 100 8.69 -3.15 -12.10
N TYR A 101 8.45 -3.89 -11.01
CA TYR A 101 9.43 -4.03 -9.92
C TYR A 101 10.71 -4.74 -10.38
N GLN A 102 10.60 -5.75 -11.26
CA GLN A 102 11.78 -6.37 -11.86
C GLN A 102 12.65 -5.34 -12.58
N THR A 103 12.06 -4.49 -13.43
CA THR A 103 12.79 -3.42 -14.11
C THR A 103 13.46 -2.43 -13.15
N GLN A 104 12.83 -2.12 -12.00
CA GLN A 104 13.46 -1.26 -10.99
C GLN A 104 14.66 -1.94 -10.30
N LEU A 105 14.60 -3.26 -10.13
CA LEU A 105 15.61 -4.04 -9.44
C LEU A 105 16.79 -4.47 -10.33
N ASP A 106 16.66 -4.43 -11.66
CA ASP A 106 17.70 -4.84 -12.62
C ASP A 106 19.07 -4.16 -12.41
N ARG A 107 19.09 -2.99 -11.76
CA ARG A 107 20.31 -2.19 -11.50
C ARG A 107 20.81 -2.28 -10.05
N ILE A 108 20.14 -3.07 -9.20
CA ILE A 108 20.42 -3.17 -7.77
C ILE A 108 21.26 -4.43 -7.51
N SER A 109 22.38 -4.29 -6.80
CA SER A 109 23.33 -5.40 -6.57
C SER A 109 22.77 -6.48 -5.65
N SER A 110 22.11 -6.08 -4.55
CA SER A 110 21.46 -6.98 -3.60
C SER A 110 19.95 -6.71 -3.57
N HIS A 111 19.18 -7.59 -4.21
CA HIS A 111 17.73 -7.43 -4.25
C HIS A 111 16.97 -8.74 -4.17
N LYS A 112 15.72 -8.66 -3.72
CA LYS A 112 14.78 -9.79 -3.73
C LYS A 112 13.37 -9.28 -3.98
N LEU A 113 12.67 -9.90 -4.92
CA LEU A 113 11.24 -9.69 -5.17
C LEU A 113 10.45 -10.91 -4.70
N ILE A 114 9.57 -10.71 -3.72
CA ILE A 114 8.71 -11.76 -3.17
C ILE A 114 7.27 -11.51 -3.60
N THR A 115 6.66 -12.51 -4.24
CA THR A 115 5.25 -12.49 -4.62
C THR A 115 4.43 -13.33 -3.64
N LEU A 116 3.42 -12.73 -2.99
CA LEU A 116 2.55 -13.42 -2.03
C LEU A 116 1.09 -13.41 -2.49
N GLU A 117 0.34 -14.45 -2.13
CA GLU A 117 -1.11 -14.49 -2.33
C GLU A 117 -1.83 -13.66 -1.25
N GLY A 118 -2.64 -12.68 -1.66
CA GLY A 118 -3.39 -11.86 -0.71
C GLY A 118 -3.94 -10.57 -1.33
N HIS A 119 -4.50 -9.72 -0.47
CA HIS A 119 -4.95 -8.37 -0.85
C HIS A 119 -3.77 -7.38 -0.93
N HIS A 120 -4.01 -6.18 -1.45
CA HIS A 120 -3.04 -5.09 -1.55
C HIS A 120 -2.26 -4.84 -0.25
N TYR A 121 -2.93 -4.92 0.90
CA TYR A 121 -2.33 -4.81 2.23
C TYR A 121 -1.79 -6.16 2.71
N LEU A 122 -0.77 -6.71 2.02
CA LEU A 122 -0.13 -7.98 2.38
C LEU A 122 0.30 -8.01 3.84
N HIS A 123 0.80 -6.88 4.35
CA HIS A 123 1.27 -6.76 5.73
C HIS A 123 0.15 -6.91 6.79
N TRP A 124 -1.13 -6.90 6.42
CA TRP A 124 -2.20 -7.21 7.39
C TRP A 124 -2.40 -8.70 7.61
N THR A 125 -2.16 -9.52 6.59
CA THR A 125 -2.48 -10.97 6.61
C THR A 125 -1.27 -11.88 6.49
N ARG A 126 -0.15 -11.36 5.97
CA ARG A 126 1.09 -12.10 5.70
C ARG A 126 2.28 -11.62 6.52
N TYR A 127 2.06 -10.82 7.57
CA TYR A 127 3.15 -10.21 8.34
C TYR A 127 4.14 -11.23 8.91
N LYS A 128 3.69 -12.42 9.33
CA LYS A 128 4.57 -13.51 9.82
C LYS A 128 5.52 -13.99 8.73
N GLU A 129 4.97 -14.39 7.59
CA GLU A 129 5.72 -14.83 6.41
C GLU A 129 6.65 -13.72 5.88
N MET A 130 6.18 -12.48 5.81
CA MET A 130 7.01 -11.33 5.44
C MET A 130 8.17 -11.12 6.41
N SER A 131 7.96 -11.32 7.72
CA SER A 131 9.00 -11.17 8.74
C SER A 131 10.11 -12.22 8.58
N GLU A 132 9.76 -13.44 8.18
CA GLU A 132 10.74 -14.49 7.88
C GLU A 132 11.61 -14.09 6.68
N TYR A 133 11.00 -13.61 5.59
CA TYR A 133 11.74 -13.11 4.43
C TYR A 133 12.62 -11.89 4.75
N VAL A 134 12.14 -10.96 5.58
CA VAL A 134 12.94 -9.81 6.03
C VAL A 134 14.17 -10.28 6.81
N THR A 135 13.98 -11.22 7.73
CA THR A 135 15.08 -11.77 8.54
C THR A 135 16.11 -12.45 7.65
N GLU A 136 15.67 -13.34 6.76
CA GLU A 136 16.53 -14.03 5.79
C GLU A 136 17.30 -13.04 4.89
N PHE A 137 16.63 -12.00 4.40
CA PHE A 137 17.24 -11.00 3.53
C PHE A 137 18.34 -10.22 4.25
N ILE A 138 18.09 -9.78 5.48
CA ILE A 138 19.08 -9.04 6.29
C ILE A 138 20.26 -9.95 6.64
N GLU A 139 20.01 -11.19 7.07
CA GLU A 139 21.08 -12.13 7.43
C GLU A 139 21.98 -12.49 6.25
N ASN A 140 21.42 -12.66 5.06
CA ASN A 140 22.20 -12.94 3.86
C ASN A 140 23.02 -11.71 3.44
N TYR A 141 22.42 -10.52 3.43
CA TYR A 141 23.15 -9.29 3.13
C TYR A 141 24.32 -9.04 4.08
N LEU A 142 24.13 -9.28 5.39
CA LEU A 142 25.20 -9.13 6.38
C LEU A 142 26.34 -10.15 6.24
N LYS A 143 26.11 -11.30 5.60
CA LYS A 143 27.17 -12.30 5.33
C LYS A 143 28.01 -11.92 4.11
N ASP A 144 27.45 -11.13 3.20
CA ASP A 144 28.09 -10.72 1.94
C ASP A 144 28.92 -9.42 2.10
N LEU A 145 28.85 -8.76 3.26
CA LEU A 145 29.69 -7.62 3.68
C LEU A 145 31.05 -8.07 4.25
#